data_AF-A0A925KLT2-F1
#
_entry.id   AF-A0A925KLT2-F1
#
_cell.length_a   1.000
_cell.length_b   1.000
_cell.length_c   1.000
_cell.angle_alpha   90.00
_cell.angle_beta   90.00
_cell.angle_gamma   90.00
#
_symmetry.space_group_name_H-M   'P 1'
#
loop_
_entity.id
_entity.type
_entity.pdbx_description
1 polymer ?
#
loop_
_entity_poly.entity_id
_entity_poly.type
_entity_poly.pdbx_seq_one_letter_code
_entity_poly.pdbx_strand_id
1 'polypeptide(L)'
;MQGMGYAGQHFDLIGAEDVAVFERAIWQLEPAQTPRPATFNLSNEKRTTLDFCFDHLAKNAPQARAEIALSAGAPYGAIAVNKDRCTLCMSCVGACPENALLDSKEFPQLRFVERNCVQCGLCENTCPEDAITLTPRLLLGKEAKSERVLNEAEIFACVRCQKPFATRQMIDNMLGKLGAHSMFTSPAALHRLKMCADCRVLDMMANVDHGSILETTK
;
A
#
# COMPACT_ATOMS: atom_id res chain seq x y z
N MET A 1 -12.80 -18.10 18.25
CA MET A 1 -11.37 -17.80 17.97
C MET A 1 -10.74 -18.78 16.97
N GLN A 2 -11.53 -19.38 16.08
CA GLN A 2 -11.05 -20.38 15.13
C GLN A 2 -10.02 -19.84 14.13
N GLY A 3 -10.19 -18.58 13.69
CA GLY A 3 -9.21 -17.90 12.84
C GLY A 3 -7.81 -17.79 13.49
N MET A 4 -7.73 -17.75 14.82
CA MET A 4 -6.48 -17.71 15.59
C MET A 4 -5.90 -19.10 15.92
N GLY A 5 -6.52 -20.18 15.41
CA GLY A 5 -6.04 -21.55 15.64
C GLY A 5 -6.56 -22.24 16.90
N TYR A 6 -7.62 -21.71 17.53
CA TYR A 6 -8.30 -22.33 18.68
C TYR A 6 -9.62 -22.97 18.24
N ALA A 7 -9.76 -24.27 18.44
CA ALA A 7 -10.99 -25.01 18.16
C ALA A 7 -12.06 -24.83 19.26
N GLY A 8 -13.29 -25.17 18.92
CA GLY A 8 -14.46 -25.05 19.80
C GLY A 8 -15.22 -23.72 19.66
N GLN A 9 -16.38 -23.67 20.29
CA GLN A 9 -17.27 -22.51 20.27
C GLN A 9 -16.93 -21.56 21.43
N HIS A 10 -16.28 -20.44 21.12
CA HIS A 10 -15.86 -19.46 22.13
C HIS A 10 -16.95 -18.45 22.50
N PHE A 11 -17.96 -18.29 21.65
CA PHE A 11 -19.07 -17.38 21.86
C PHE A 11 -20.32 -18.03 21.27
N ASP A 12 -21.38 -18.08 22.07
CA ASP A 12 -22.70 -18.52 21.66
C ASP A 12 -23.76 -17.60 22.24
N LEU A 13 -24.83 -17.37 21.48
CA LEU A 13 -25.99 -16.61 21.93
C LEU A 13 -27.15 -17.59 22.13
N ILE A 14 -27.44 -17.90 23.39
CA ILE A 14 -28.55 -18.79 23.74
C ILE A 14 -29.82 -17.95 23.88
N GLY A 15 -30.73 -18.09 22.91
CA GLY A 15 -32.11 -17.65 23.04
C GLY A 15 -32.96 -18.76 23.67
N ALA A 16 -33.67 -18.47 24.75
CA ALA A 16 -34.55 -19.42 25.41
C ALA A 16 -35.85 -18.74 25.85
N GLU A 17 -36.98 -19.40 25.59
CA GLU A 17 -38.32 -18.91 25.94
C GLU A 17 -38.69 -19.19 27.40
N ASP A 18 -38.05 -20.20 28.00
CA ASP A 18 -38.22 -20.57 29.40
C ASP A 18 -36.89 -21.00 30.06
N VAL A 19 -36.91 -21.10 31.38
CA VAL A 19 -35.73 -21.42 32.20
C VAL A 19 -35.22 -22.85 31.97
N ALA A 20 -36.11 -23.81 31.70
CA ALA A 20 -35.71 -25.20 31.53
C ALA A 20 -34.98 -25.44 30.21
N VAL A 21 -35.39 -24.74 29.14
CA VAL A 21 -34.68 -24.72 27.86
C VAL A 21 -33.32 -24.03 28.02
N PHE A 22 -33.27 -22.90 28.70
CA PHE A 22 -32.03 -22.18 28.97
C PHE A 22 -31.02 -23.02 29.75
N GLU A 23 -31.47 -23.68 30.82
CA GLU A 23 -30.63 -24.52 31.67
C GLU A 23 -30.04 -25.70 30.89
N ARG A 24 -30.88 -26.42 30.12
CA ARG A 24 -30.38 -27.51 29.27
C ARG A 24 -29.35 -27.04 28.25
N ALA A 25 -29.57 -25.87 27.63
CA ALA A 25 -28.64 -25.32 26.67
C ALA A 25 -27.29 -25.00 27.31
N ILE A 26 -27.26 -24.42 28.51
CA ILE A 26 -26.01 -24.14 29.24
C ILE A 26 -25.26 -25.44 29.56
N TRP A 27 -25.95 -26.46 30.08
CA TRP A 27 -25.31 -27.71 30.49
C TRP A 27 -24.80 -28.54 29.30
N GLN A 28 -25.27 -28.27 28.08
CA GLN A 28 -24.80 -28.92 26.85
C GLN A 28 -23.61 -28.21 26.20
N LEU A 29 -23.17 -27.05 26.72
CA LEU A 29 -22.03 -26.33 26.17
C LEU A 29 -20.74 -27.13 26.37
N GLU A 30 -20.01 -27.36 25.28
CA GLU A 30 -18.70 -27.98 25.32
C GLU A 30 -17.60 -26.93 25.55
N PRO A 31 -16.62 -27.18 26.44
CA PRO A 31 -15.50 -26.28 26.64
C PRO A 31 -14.67 -26.08 25.37
N ALA A 32 -14.51 -24.85 24.94
CA ALA A 32 -13.62 -24.51 23.84
C ALA A 32 -12.13 -24.52 24.27
N GLN A 33 -11.22 -24.63 23.30
CA GLN A 33 -9.80 -24.51 23.56
C GLN A 33 -9.46 -23.09 24.01
N THR A 34 -8.68 -22.96 25.09
CA THR A 34 -8.30 -21.66 25.65
C THR A 34 -6.78 -21.44 25.60
N PRO A 35 -6.32 -20.19 25.38
CA PRO A 35 -4.91 -19.85 25.50
C PRO A 35 -4.46 -19.91 26.97
N ARG A 36 -3.14 -20.02 27.18
CA ARG A 36 -2.56 -19.72 28.49
C ARG A 36 -2.86 -18.27 28.87
N PRO A 37 -3.19 -17.96 30.13
CA PRO A 37 -3.39 -16.58 30.57
C PRO A 37 -2.17 -15.69 30.26
N ALA A 38 -2.44 -14.48 29.75
CA ALA A 38 -1.41 -13.48 29.49
C ALA A 38 -0.89 -12.88 30.80
N THR A 39 0.40 -12.52 30.83
CA THR A 39 1.06 -11.90 31.99
C THR A 39 1.64 -10.52 31.69
N PHE A 40 1.45 -10.00 30.46
CA PHE A 40 1.91 -8.68 30.08
C PHE A 40 0.91 -7.60 30.50
N ASN A 41 1.43 -6.40 30.78
CA ASN A 41 0.61 -5.23 31.09
C ASN A 41 0.16 -4.54 29.79
N LEU A 42 -1.04 -3.98 29.81
CA LEU A 42 -1.58 -3.20 28.71
C LEU A 42 -1.20 -1.73 28.85
N SER A 43 -1.07 -1.04 27.72
CA SER A 43 -0.89 0.41 27.67
C SER A 43 -2.11 1.09 27.02
N ASN A 44 -2.20 2.41 27.13
CA ASN A 44 -3.23 3.21 26.48
C ASN A 44 -3.06 3.31 24.95
N GLU A 45 -1.96 2.77 24.40
CA GLU A 45 -1.73 2.69 22.97
C GLU A 45 -2.49 1.49 22.39
N LYS A 46 -3.69 1.75 21.86
CA LYS A 46 -4.62 0.72 21.36
C LYS A 46 -3.94 -0.28 20.42
N ARG A 47 -3.16 0.20 19.45
CA ARG A 47 -2.50 -0.65 18.43
C ARG A 47 -1.46 -1.56 19.08
N THR A 48 -0.55 -0.99 19.87
CA THR A 48 0.48 -1.72 20.61
C THR A 48 -0.11 -2.78 21.53
N THR A 49 -1.16 -2.44 22.26
CA THR A 49 -1.91 -3.37 23.12
C THR A 49 -2.48 -4.55 22.31
N LEU A 50 -3.12 -4.28 21.18
CA LEU A 50 -3.65 -5.33 20.30
C LEU A 50 -2.55 -6.22 19.74
N ASP A 51 -1.38 -5.66 19.39
CA ASP A 51 -0.26 -6.47 18.93
C ASP A 51 0.25 -7.44 19.99
N PHE A 52 0.32 -7.03 21.26
CA PHE A 52 0.67 -7.94 22.35
C PHE A 52 -0.35 -9.07 22.50
N CYS A 53 -1.65 -8.75 22.39
CA CYS A 53 -2.72 -9.74 22.42
C CYS A 53 -2.59 -10.73 21.25
N PHE A 54 -2.42 -10.24 20.02
CA PHE A 54 -2.30 -11.10 18.84
C PHE A 54 -1.02 -11.93 18.88
N ASP A 55 0.11 -11.35 19.27
CA ASP A 55 1.38 -12.08 19.41
C ASP A 55 1.26 -13.17 20.48
N HIS A 56 0.57 -12.90 21.60
CA HIS A 56 0.36 -13.89 22.66
C HIS A 56 -0.56 -15.03 22.21
N LEU A 57 -1.68 -14.70 21.58
CA LEU A 57 -2.61 -15.71 21.03
C LEU A 57 -1.91 -16.56 19.97
N ALA A 58 -1.22 -15.94 19.01
CA ALA A 58 -0.51 -16.67 17.95
C ALA A 58 0.57 -17.60 18.51
N LYS A 59 1.33 -17.17 19.53
CA LYS A 59 2.37 -18.00 20.18
C LYS A 59 1.81 -19.20 20.96
N ASN A 60 0.61 -19.08 21.51
CA ASN A 60 -0.04 -20.11 22.31
C ASN A 60 -1.10 -20.89 21.53
N ALA A 61 -1.21 -20.68 20.22
CA ALA A 61 -2.21 -21.33 19.40
C ALA A 61 -1.86 -22.81 19.18
N PRO A 62 -2.80 -23.75 19.41
CA PRO A 62 -2.60 -25.17 19.08
C PRO A 62 -2.30 -25.40 17.60
N GLN A 63 -2.91 -24.60 16.72
CA GLN A 63 -2.64 -24.60 15.28
C GLN A 63 -2.07 -23.25 14.85
N ALA A 64 -0.84 -23.24 14.34
CA ALA A 64 -0.23 -22.02 13.84
C ALA A 64 -0.98 -21.47 12.62
N ARG A 65 -1.19 -20.15 12.62
CA ARG A 65 -1.79 -19.39 11.51
C ARG A 65 -0.88 -18.19 11.23
N ALA A 66 -0.55 -17.97 9.96
CA ALA A 66 0.22 -16.80 9.54
C ALA A 66 -0.70 -15.59 9.29
N GLU A 67 -1.92 -15.86 8.81
CA GLU A 67 -2.84 -14.83 8.34
C GLU A 67 -4.29 -15.22 8.66
N ILE A 68 -5.11 -14.21 8.93
CA ILE A 68 -6.55 -14.33 9.14
C ILE A 68 -7.27 -13.39 8.19
N ALA A 69 -8.12 -13.93 7.32
CA ALA A 69 -9.01 -13.12 6.48
C ALA A 69 -10.03 -12.37 7.35
N LEU A 70 -10.24 -11.09 7.08
CA LEU A 70 -11.21 -10.26 7.80
C LEU A 70 -12.32 -9.80 6.86
N SER A 71 -13.46 -9.41 7.44
CA SER A 71 -14.53 -8.77 6.69
C SER A 71 -14.16 -7.35 6.29
N ALA A 72 -14.85 -6.82 5.27
CA ALA A 72 -14.76 -5.40 4.93
C ALA A 72 -15.05 -4.51 6.15
N GLY A 73 -14.33 -3.39 6.27
CA GLY A 73 -14.43 -2.46 7.40
C GLY A 73 -13.55 -2.79 8.60
N ALA A 74 -12.82 -3.91 8.59
CA ALA A 74 -11.85 -4.20 9.65
C ALA A 74 -10.66 -3.21 9.61
N PRO A 75 -10.16 -2.74 10.77
CA PRO A 75 -9.06 -1.76 10.84
C PRO A 75 -7.67 -2.41 10.67
N TYR A 76 -7.60 -3.56 10.00
CA TYR A 76 -6.39 -4.33 9.75
C TYR A 76 -6.45 -4.87 8.32
N GLY A 77 -5.34 -4.77 7.61
CA GLY A 77 -5.24 -5.34 6.28
C GLY A 77 -4.03 -4.89 5.52
N ALA A 78 -3.84 -5.54 4.39
CA ALA A 78 -2.90 -5.16 3.37
C ALA A 78 -3.55 -4.27 2.32
N ILE A 79 -2.72 -3.83 1.38
CA ILE A 79 -3.18 -3.34 0.08
C ILE A 79 -2.53 -4.18 -1.00
N ALA A 80 -3.27 -4.44 -2.07
CA ALA A 80 -2.76 -5.00 -3.30
C ALA A 80 -2.42 -3.85 -4.26
N VAL A 81 -1.26 -3.92 -4.90
CA VAL A 81 -0.82 -2.92 -5.89
C VAL A 81 -0.69 -3.59 -7.24
N ASN A 82 -1.44 -3.10 -8.23
CA ASN A 82 -1.25 -3.48 -9.62
C ASN A 82 0.03 -2.81 -10.15
N LYS A 83 1.07 -3.61 -10.37
CA LYS A 83 2.41 -3.13 -10.77
C LYS A 83 2.45 -2.55 -12.18
N ASP A 84 1.53 -2.93 -13.04
CA ASP A 84 1.45 -2.44 -14.42
C ASP A 84 0.80 -1.06 -14.49
N ARG A 85 -0.13 -0.76 -13.57
CA ARG A 85 -0.82 0.54 -13.48
C ARG A 85 -0.10 1.54 -12.57
N CYS A 86 0.61 1.06 -11.55
CA CYS A 86 1.26 1.92 -10.56
C CYS A 86 2.44 2.67 -11.17
N THR A 87 2.34 4.00 -11.26
CA THR A 87 3.39 4.88 -11.80
C THR A 87 4.41 5.34 -10.77
N LEU A 88 4.29 4.91 -9.51
CA LEU A 88 5.13 5.35 -8.40
C LEU A 88 5.10 6.88 -8.19
N CYS A 89 3.94 7.51 -8.40
CA CYS A 89 3.74 8.96 -8.21
C CYS A 89 3.75 9.41 -6.75
N MET A 90 3.72 8.47 -5.79
CA MET A 90 3.73 8.69 -4.34
C MET A 90 2.53 9.47 -3.76
N SER A 91 1.46 9.68 -4.53
CA SER A 91 0.19 10.26 -4.00
C SER A 91 -0.37 9.48 -2.82
N CYS A 92 -0.25 8.14 -2.85
CA CYS A 92 -0.72 7.28 -1.77
C CYS A 92 0.11 7.38 -0.49
N VAL A 93 1.41 7.65 -0.60
CA VAL A 93 2.30 7.90 0.56
C VAL A 93 1.88 9.19 1.25
N GLY A 94 1.71 10.28 0.48
CA GLY A 94 1.27 11.58 1.02
C GLY A 94 -0.14 11.58 1.61
N ALA A 95 -1.02 10.69 1.14
CA ALA A 95 -2.39 10.56 1.65
C ALA A 95 -2.53 9.65 2.87
N CYS A 96 -1.47 8.92 3.27
CA CYS A 96 -1.56 7.95 4.36
C CYS A 96 -1.35 8.62 5.73
N PRO A 97 -2.39 8.77 6.58
CA PRO A 97 -2.25 9.44 7.87
C PRO A 97 -1.42 8.64 8.88
N GLU A 98 -1.39 7.31 8.73
CA GLU A 98 -0.73 6.39 9.66
C GLU A 98 0.71 6.04 9.27
N ASN A 99 1.24 6.63 8.19
CA ASN A 99 2.55 6.27 7.64
C ASN A 99 2.70 4.75 7.42
N ALA A 100 1.64 4.11 6.92
CA ALA A 100 1.67 2.71 6.53
C ALA A 100 2.29 2.51 5.15
N LEU A 101 2.32 3.56 4.31
CA LEU A 101 2.98 3.60 3.02
C LEU A 101 4.19 4.53 3.13
N LEU A 102 5.31 4.11 2.54
CA LEU A 102 6.59 4.79 2.61
C LEU A 102 7.24 4.81 1.23
N ASP A 103 7.97 5.88 0.94
CA ASP A 103 8.84 5.96 -0.23
C ASP A 103 10.23 5.39 0.10
N SER A 104 11.10 5.34 -0.92
CA SER A 104 12.52 5.05 -0.77
C SER A 104 13.32 6.17 -1.40
N LYS A 105 14.39 6.57 -0.71
CA LYS A 105 15.28 7.66 -1.18
C LYS A 105 16.28 7.19 -2.23
N GLU A 106 16.60 5.90 -2.23
CA GLU A 106 17.65 5.32 -3.08
C GLU A 106 17.07 4.76 -4.38
N PHE A 107 15.88 4.14 -4.30
CA PHE A 107 15.23 3.47 -5.41
C PHE A 107 13.78 3.91 -5.51
N PRO A 108 13.19 3.95 -6.71
CA PRO A 108 11.76 4.24 -6.87
C PRO A 108 10.97 3.00 -6.40
N GLN A 109 10.73 2.92 -5.10
CA GLN A 109 10.02 1.84 -4.45
C GLN A 109 8.85 2.38 -3.64
N LEU A 110 7.74 1.66 -3.68
CA LEU A 110 6.62 1.83 -2.75
C LEU A 110 6.73 0.76 -1.67
N ARG A 111 6.92 1.18 -0.42
CA ARG A 111 7.09 0.30 0.74
C ARG A 111 5.88 0.39 1.66
N PHE A 112 5.64 -0.67 2.44
CA PHE A 112 4.45 -0.80 3.26
C PHE A 112 4.71 -1.49 4.59
N VAL A 113 4.10 -0.97 5.67
CA VAL A 113 4.08 -1.56 7.01
C VAL A 113 2.64 -1.88 7.40
N GLU A 114 2.29 -3.17 7.42
CA GLU A 114 0.91 -3.61 7.65
C GLU A 114 0.38 -3.25 9.03
N ARG A 115 1.25 -3.28 10.06
CA ARG A 115 0.96 -2.87 11.44
C ARG A 115 0.35 -1.48 11.49
N ASN A 116 0.76 -0.56 10.62
CA ASN A 116 0.27 0.82 10.67
C ASN A 116 -1.03 1.00 9.89
N CYS A 117 -1.38 0.08 8.98
CA CYS A 117 -2.54 0.25 8.11
C CYS A 117 -3.86 0.08 8.87
N VAL A 118 -4.72 1.09 8.81
CA VAL A 118 -6.07 1.08 9.40
C VAL A 118 -7.19 0.87 8.38
N GLN A 119 -6.85 0.48 7.14
CA GLN A 119 -7.80 0.21 6.05
C GLN A 119 -8.78 1.38 5.75
N CYS A 120 -8.31 2.63 5.86
CA CYS A 120 -9.16 3.81 5.64
C CYS A 120 -9.53 4.09 4.16
N GLY A 121 -8.91 3.42 3.19
CA GLY A 121 -9.20 3.60 1.76
C GLY A 121 -8.66 4.87 1.10
N LEU A 122 -8.01 5.78 1.84
CA LEU A 122 -7.47 7.02 1.26
C LEU A 122 -6.44 6.77 0.14
N CYS A 123 -5.60 5.74 0.29
CA CYS A 123 -4.61 5.36 -0.72
C CYS A 123 -5.24 4.84 -2.02
N GLU A 124 -6.36 4.12 -1.93
CA GLU A 124 -7.14 3.65 -3.08
C GLU A 124 -7.80 4.84 -3.79
N ASN A 125 -8.50 5.69 -3.05
CA ASN A 125 -9.23 6.84 -3.60
C ASN A 125 -8.34 7.92 -4.23
N THR A 126 -7.12 8.11 -3.71
CA THR A 126 -6.19 9.13 -4.22
C THR A 126 -5.38 8.65 -5.43
N CYS A 127 -5.41 7.34 -5.73
CA CYS A 127 -4.56 6.79 -6.78
C CYS A 127 -5.09 7.22 -8.16
N PRO A 128 -4.35 8.06 -8.93
CA PRO A 128 -4.84 8.56 -10.21
C PRO A 128 -4.92 7.49 -11.31
N GLU A 129 -4.34 6.32 -11.08
CA GLU A 129 -4.29 5.21 -12.03
C GLU A 129 -5.05 3.98 -11.50
N ASP A 130 -5.89 4.12 -10.45
CA ASP A 130 -6.62 3.04 -9.72
C ASP A 130 -5.80 1.74 -9.54
N ALA A 131 -4.54 1.90 -9.12
CA ALA A 131 -3.59 0.79 -9.00
C ALA A 131 -3.62 0.10 -7.63
N ILE A 132 -4.46 0.56 -6.69
CA ILE A 132 -4.45 0.10 -5.30
C ILE A 132 -5.83 -0.50 -4.96
N THR A 133 -5.83 -1.63 -4.24
CA THR A 133 -7.07 -2.23 -3.71
C THR A 133 -6.86 -2.65 -2.26
N LEU A 134 -7.85 -2.43 -1.40
CA LEU A 134 -7.79 -2.87 -0.01
C LEU A 134 -7.91 -4.40 0.13
N THR A 135 -7.19 -4.98 1.07
CA THR A 135 -7.26 -6.41 1.40
C THR A 135 -7.39 -6.58 2.91
N PRO A 136 -8.63 -6.61 3.45
CA PRO A 136 -8.87 -6.77 4.89
C PRO A 136 -8.36 -8.12 5.39
N ARG A 137 -7.36 -8.07 6.27
CA ARG A 137 -6.70 -9.26 6.83
C ARG A 137 -5.91 -8.91 8.07
N LEU A 138 -5.58 -9.90 8.89
CA LEU A 138 -4.63 -9.77 9.98
C LEU A 138 -3.44 -10.69 9.71
N LEU A 139 -2.31 -10.10 9.32
CA LEU A 139 -1.02 -10.79 9.30
C LEU A 139 -0.49 -10.90 10.73
N LEU A 140 -0.15 -12.12 11.15
CA LEU A 140 0.34 -12.41 12.49
C LEU A 140 1.87 -12.43 12.53
N GLY A 141 2.43 -12.00 13.66
CA GLY A 141 3.86 -12.06 13.92
C GLY A 141 4.65 -10.83 13.43
N LYS A 142 5.97 -11.02 13.29
CA LYS A 142 6.92 -9.92 13.08
C LYS A 142 6.78 -9.26 11.70
N GLU A 143 6.34 -10.03 10.71
CA GLU A 143 6.21 -9.55 9.32
C GLU A 143 5.22 -8.39 9.19
N ALA A 144 4.17 -8.36 10.01
CA ALA A 144 3.23 -7.24 10.04
C ALA A 144 3.93 -5.92 10.41
N LYS A 145 5.00 -5.98 11.20
CA LYS A 145 5.75 -4.82 11.71
C LYS A 145 6.93 -4.45 10.81
N SER A 146 7.26 -5.28 9.83
CA SER A 146 8.36 -5.05 8.90
C SER A 146 7.89 -4.32 7.65
N GLU A 147 8.77 -3.48 7.11
CA GLU A 147 8.60 -2.83 5.82
C GLU A 147 8.77 -3.84 4.69
N ARG A 148 7.78 -3.94 3.80
CA ARG A 148 7.85 -4.73 2.57
C ARG A 148 7.73 -3.86 1.33
N VAL A 149 8.40 -4.24 0.24
CA VAL A 149 8.28 -3.57 -1.05
C VAL A 149 7.02 -4.07 -1.76
N LEU A 150 6.08 -3.18 -2.07
CA LEU A 150 4.86 -3.47 -2.83
C LEU A 150 5.10 -3.35 -4.33
N ASN A 151 5.85 -2.32 -4.75
CA ASN A 151 6.22 -2.09 -6.13
C ASN A 151 7.58 -1.41 -6.24
N GLU A 152 8.27 -1.67 -7.34
CA GLU A 152 9.57 -1.10 -7.69
C GLU A 152 9.63 -0.93 -9.20
N ALA A 153 10.23 0.16 -9.67
CA ALA A 153 10.43 0.39 -11.09
C ALA A 153 11.89 0.59 -11.46
N GLU A 154 12.22 0.34 -12.71
CA GLU A 154 13.52 0.67 -13.26
C GLU A 154 13.69 2.19 -13.36
N ILE A 155 14.87 2.67 -12.98
CA ILE A 155 15.25 4.06 -13.10
C ILE A 155 15.52 4.39 -14.57
N PHE A 156 14.87 5.43 -15.08
CA PHE A 156 15.15 5.99 -16.40
C PHE A 156 16.15 7.14 -16.26
N ALA A 157 17.30 6.96 -16.92
CA ALA A 157 18.36 7.95 -16.99
C ALA A 157 18.13 8.92 -18.17
N CYS A 158 18.52 10.17 -18.00
CA CYS A 158 18.45 11.17 -19.06
C CYS A 158 19.28 10.73 -20.28
N VAL A 159 18.66 10.74 -21.47
CA VAL A 159 19.33 10.35 -22.72
C VAL A 159 20.54 11.22 -23.09
N ARG A 160 20.67 12.42 -22.50
CA ARG A 160 21.78 13.36 -22.73
C ARG A 160 22.88 13.28 -21.69
N CYS A 161 22.55 13.33 -20.40
CA CYS A 161 23.56 13.38 -19.31
C CYS A 161 23.60 12.14 -18.41
N GLN A 162 22.75 11.14 -18.67
CA GLN A 162 22.64 9.90 -17.89
C GLN A 162 22.22 10.07 -16.41
N LYS A 163 21.84 11.29 -15.98
CA LYS A 163 21.31 11.54 -14.64
C LYS A 163 19.97 10.80 -14.45
N PRO A 164 19.78 10.04 -13.36
CA PRO A 164 18.49 9.43 -13.03
C PRO A 164 17.47 10.52 -12.68
N PHE A 165 16.28 10.47 -13.28
CA PHE A 165 15.27 11.52 -13.05
C PHE A 165 13.81 11.04 -13.07
N ALA A 166 13.55 9.81 -13.51
CA ALA A 166 12.21 9.28 -13.73
C ALA A 166 12.19 7.75 -13.59
N THR A 167 11.01 7.15 -13.51
CA THR A 167 10.83 5.71 -13.70
C THR A 167 10.54 5.41 -15.17
N ARG A 168 10.91 4.21 -15.65
CA ARG A 168 10.63 3.78 -17.03
C ARG A 168 9.13 3.84 -17.34
N GLN A 169 8.30 3.31 -16.44
CA GLN A 169 6.83 3.31 -16.57
C GLN A 169 6.25 4.73 -16.70
N MET A 170 6.76 5.70 -15.95
CA MET A 170 6.30 7.09 -16.07
C MET A 170 6.65 7.69 -17.44
N ILE A 171 7.84 7.41 -17.97
CA ILE A 171 8.25 7.88 -19.31
C ILE A 171 7.39 7.23 -20.39
N ASP A 172 7.14 5.92 -20.30
CA ASP A 172 6.33 5.20 -21.28
C ASP A 172 4.88 5.69 -21.27
N ASN A 173 4.28 5.87 -20.08
CA ASN A 173 2.94 6.43 -19.93
C ASN A 173 2.85 7.88 -20.44
N MET A 174 3.85 8.71 -20.16
CA MET A 174 3.91 10.08 -20.65
C MET A 174 4.00 10.13 -22.18
N LEU A 175 4.84 9.29 -22.79
CA LEU A 175 4.98 9.19 -24.25
C LEU A 175 3.69 8.68 -24.90
N GLY A 176 3.02 7.70 -24.30
CA GLY A 176 1.74 7.20 -24.77
C GLY A 176 0.63 8.25 -24.71
N LYS A 177 0.52 8.99 -23.58
CA LYS A 177 -0.52 10.02 -23.39
C LYS A 177 -0.25 11.30 -24.21
N LEU A 178 1.00 11.73 -24.34
CA LEU A 178 1.36 13.01 -24.99
C LEU A 178 1.75 12.87 -26.47
N GLY A 179 2.19 11.70 -26.92
CA GLY A 179 2.78 11.55 -28.26
C GLY A 179 1.83 11.83 -29.42
N ALA A 180 0.53 11.71 -29.20
CA ALA A 180 -0.50 12.05 -30.18
C ALA A 180 -0.91 13.54 -30.17
N HIS A 181 -0.45 14.32 -29.18
CA HIS A 181 -0.82 15.73 -29.07
C HIS A 181 -0.02 16.58 -30.06
N SER A 182 -0.68 17.56 -30.70
CA SER A 182 -0.10 18.41 -31.77
C SER A 182 1.26 19.02 -31.40
N MET A 183 1.42 19.48 -30.16
CA MET A 183 2.67 20.05 -29.62
C MET A 183 3.86 19.07 -29.52
N PHE A 184 3.62 17.76 -29.53
CA PHE A 184 4.64 16.71 -29.34
C PHE A 184 4.81 15.81 -30.58
N THR A 185 4.31 16.24 -31.73
CA THR A 185 4.38 15.47 -32.99
C THR A 185 5.78 15.39 -33.59
N SER A 186 6.68 16.33 -33.27
CA SER A 186 8.04 16.31 -33.79
C SER A 186 8.93 15.30 -33.05
N PRO A 187 9.82 14.58 -33.75
CA PRO A 187 10.79 13.67 -33.11
C PRO A 187 11.65 14.36 -32.05
N ALA A 188 12.01 15.63 -32.26
CA ALA A 188 12.76 16.44 -31.31
C ALA A 188 11.98 16.71 -30.00
N ALA A 189 10.67 16.98 -30.10
CA ALA A 189 9.82 17.18 -28.92
C ALA A 189 9.67 15.90 -28.09
N LEU A 190 9.47 14.74 -28.73
CA LEU A 190 9.43 13.44 -28.04
C LEU A 190 10.78 13.09 -27.41
N HIS A 191 11.88 13.42 -28.07
CA HIS A 191 13.22 13.19 -27.51
C HIS A 191 13.47 14.01 -26.24
N ARG A 192 12.98 15.26 -26.18
CA ARG A 192 13.04 16.11 -24.99
C ARG A 192 12.26 15.56 -23.80
N LEU A 193 11.20 14.77 -24.03
CA LEU A 193 10.46 14.11 -22.95
C LEU A 193 11.35 13.11 -22.17
N LYS A 194 12.36 12.54 -22.83
CA LYS A 194 13.34 11.60 -22.26
C LYS A 194 14.56 12.29 -21.62
N MET A 195 14.56 13.62 -21.50
CA MET A 195 15.64 14.41 -20.87
C MET A 195 15.26 14.90 -19.47
N CYS A 196 16.25 15.02 -18.57
CA CYS A 196 16.06 15.67 -17.28
C CYS A 196 15.75 17.17 -17.45
N ALA A 197 15.26 17.82 -16.39
CA ALA A 197 14.88 19.23 -16.41
C ALA A 197 15.98 20.14 -16.96
N ASP A 198 17.23 19.96 -16.49
CA ASP A 198 18.38 20.77 -16.90
C ASP A 198 18.70 20.59 -18.40
N CYS A 199 18.80 19.34 -18.85
CA CYS A 199 19.11 19.01 -20.24
C CYS A 199 18.00 19.45 -21.21
N ARG A 200 16.74 19.41 -20.76
CA ARG A 200 15.59 19.88 -21.55
C ARG A 200 15.67 21.39 -21.78
N VAL A 201 15.99 22.18 -20.76
CA VAL A 201 16.15 23.64 -20.90
C VAL A 201 17.31 23.95 -21.85
N LEU A 202 18.46 23.29 -21.67
CA LEU A 202 19.62 23.49 -22.55
C LEU A 202 19.32 23.15 -24.02
N ASP A 203 18.58 22.06 -24.28
CA ASP A 203 18.16 21.69 -25.63
C ASP A 203 17.17 22.70 -26.24
N MET A 204 16.22 23.19 -25.44
CA MET A 204 15.28 24.21 -25.89
C MET A 204 15.99 25.51 -26.26
N MET A 205 16.95 25.97 -25.44
CA MET A 205 17.70 27.20 -25.72
C MET A 205 18.62 27.08 -26.94
N ALA A 206 19.25 25.93 -27.15
CA ALA A 206 20.13 25.71 -28.30
C ALA A 206 19.37 25.63 -29.65
N ASN A 207 18.09 25.27 -29.61
CA ASN A 207 17.24 25.12 -30.80
C ASN A 207 16.20 26.24 -30.94
N VAL A 208 16.36 27.36 -30.21
CA VAL A 208 15.60 28.57 -30.53
C VAL A 208 16.19 29.12 -31.82
N ASP A 209 15.43 29.02 -32.90
CA ASP A 209 15.66 29.85 -34.07
C ASP A 209 15.44 31.29 -33.62
N HIS A 210 16.53 31.96 -33.26
CA HIS A 210 16.50 33.39 -33.02
C HIS A 210 16.23 34.01 -34.38
N GLY A 211 14.94 34.18 -34.72
CA GLY A 211 14.51 35.17 -35.68
C GLY A 211 15.10 36.49 -35.20
N SER A 212 16.28 36.80 -35.72
CA SER A 212 17.00 38.00 -35.37
C SER A 212 16.13 39.16 -35.78
N ILE A 213 16.04 40.19 -34.95
CA ILE A 213 15.34 41.42 -35.35
C ILE A 213 15.92 42.02 -36.65
N LEU A 214 17.14 41.60 -37.01
CA LEU A 214 17.84 41.93 -38.26
C LEU A 214 17.23 41.27 -39.51
N GLU A 215 16.39 40.24 -39.38
CA GLU A 215 15.77 39.54 -40.52
C GLU A 215 14.39 40.11 -40.91
N THR A 216 13.90 41.13 -40.21
CA THR A 216 12.57 41.74 -40.46
C THR A 216 12.60 43.04 -41.25
N THR A 217 13.75 43.46 -41.77
CA THR A 217 13.88 44.69 -42.57
C THR A 217 14.31 44.38 -43.99
N LYS A 218 13.41 44.73 -44.93
CA LYS A 218 13.73 45.05 -46.32
C LYS A 218 14.97 45.94 -46.45
#